data_AF-A0A444WI19-F1
#
_entry.id   AF-A0A444WI19-F1
#
_cell.length_a   1.000
_cell.length_b   1.000
_cell.length_c   1.000
_cell.angle_alpha   90.00
_cell.angle_beta   90.00
_cell.angle_gamma   90.00
#
_symmetry.space_group_name_H-M   'P 1'
#
loop_
_entity.id
_entity.type
_entity.pdbx_description
1 polymer ?
#
loop_
_entity_poly.entity_id
_entity_poly.type
_entity_poly.pdbx_seq_one_letter_code
_entity_poly.pdbx_strand_id
1 'polypeptide(L)'
;MRVFVTGASGFVGSAIVNELLNADMEVLGLVRSESSAEKLKETGADILMGDIHDPDIIRKGATSCDAVIHTAFNHDFSKYSDSCEEDRKIIEIFSDALAGTQKPLVITSAVGILRSEKAITEDDKPASSTSVPRAASEEAALAALAKGVNTYIVRLPIVHGKNDHGFIPIVIEMDKEKGQCSYIGEGLNRWPAVHREDAASLYRLIVEKQPEQKVFHPVAEEGIPFKEIAKTISKGISLPLKSLNHDEAEAHFTWFTHFAGMDGYTSSEKTRSILGWKPQQIGMLEDMNKNYF
;
A
#
# COMPACT_ATOMS: atom_id res chain seq x y z
N MET A 1 13.47 20.21 -0.98
CA MET A 1 13.15 19.27 0.13
C MET A 1 13.76 17.94 -0.25
N ARG A 2 14.47 17.29 0.68
CA ARG A 2 15.03 15.96 0.48
C ARG A 2 14.23 14.90 1.23
N VAL A 3 13.82 13.83 0.56
CA VAL A 3 12.93 12.81 1.12
C VAL A 3 13.63 11.45 1.15
N PHE A 4 13.69 10.85 2.34
CA PHE A 4 14.17 9.48 2.50
C PHE A 4 13.03 8.50 2.21
N VAL A 5 13.22 7.61 1.22
CA VAL A 5 12.20 6.64 0.81
C VAL A 5 12.71 5.22 1.05
N THR A 6 12.01 4.44 1.87
CA THR A 6 12.23 2.99 1.92
C THR A 6 11.26 2.27 1.00
N GLY A 7 11.69 1.13 0.46
CA GLY A 7 10.94 0.45 -0.59
C GLY A 7 11.00 1.19 -1.92
N ALA A 8 12.01 2.05 -2.11
CA ALA A 8 12.14 2.96 -3.25
C ALA A 8 12.17 2.23 -4.61
N SER A 9 12.66 1.00 -4.67
CA SER A 9 12.65 0.17 -5.89
C SER A 9 11.40 -0.73 -6.02
N GLY A 10 10.48 -0.67 -5.05
CA GLY A 10 9.24 -1.46 -5.03
C GLY A 10 8.13 -0.88 -5.91
N PHE A 11 6.98 -1.56 -5.93
CA PHE A 11 5.84 -1.19 -6.80
C PHE A 11 5.35 0.24 -6.55
N VAL A 12 4.93 0.53 -5.32
CA VAL A 12 4.43 1.85 -4.91
C VAL A 12 5.59 2.83 -4.73
N GLY A 13 6.67 2.39 -4.07
CA GLY A 13 7.82 3.24 -3.80
C GLY A 13 8.47 3.83 -5.05
N SER A 14 8.59 3.07 -6.15
CA SER A 14 9.13 3.61 -7.41
C SER A 14 8.22 4.66 -8.06
N ALA A 15 6.90 4.56 -7.90
CA ALA A 15 5.99 5.62 -8.32
C ALA A 15 6.16 6.88 -7.47
N ILE A 16 6.33 6.72 -6.16
CA ILE A 16 6.62 7.83 -5.23
C ILE A 16 7.93 8.51 -5.58
N VAL A 17 9.00 7.77 -5.84
CA VAL A 17 10.30 8.33 -6.24
C VAL A 17 10.12 9.21 -7.49
N ASN A 18 9.46 8.70 -8.53
CA ASN A 18 9.24 9.47 -9.76
C ASN A 18 8.37 10.71 -9.53
N GLU A 19 7.30 10.60 -8.74
CA GLU A 19 6.43 11.74 -8.41
C GLU A 19 7.18 12.83 -7.64
N LEU A 20 8.03 12.46 -6.69
CA LEU A 20 8.83 13.41 -5.92
C LEU A 20 9.88 14.11 -6.80
N LEU A 21 10.58 13.37 -7.65
CA LEU A 21 11.57 13.92 -8.57
C LEU A 21 10.94 14.87 -9.60
N ASN A 22 9.76 14.51 -10.13
CA ASN A 22 9.00 15.36 -11.05
C ASN A 22 8.48 16.66 -10.40
N ALA A 23 8.43 16.69 -9.06
CA ALA A 23 8.10 17.87 -8.28
C ALA A 23 9.35 18.62 -7.76
N ASP A 24 10.50 18.43 -8.42
CA ASP A 24 11.79 19.06 -8.10
C ASP A 24 12.27 18.78 -6.66
N MET A 25 11.88 17.65 -6.08
CA MET A 25 12.40 17.19 -4.78
C MET A 25 13.61 16.28 -4.95
N GLU A 26 14.50 16.30 -3.96
CA GLU A 26 15.60 15.35 -3.88
C GLU A 26 15.13 14.08 -3.19
N VAL A 27 15.53 12.91 -3.71
CA VAL A 27 15.14 11.63 -3.12
C VAL A 27 16.39 10.85 -2.73
N LEU A 28 16.42 10.36 -1.49
CA LEU A 28 17.38 9.36 -1.02
C LEU A 28 16.63 8.03 -0.87
N GLY A 29 16.85 7.08 -1.77
CA GLY A 29 16.20 5.77 -1.69
C GLY A 29 17.06 4.72 -1.01
N LEU A 30 16.49 4.00 -0.05
CA LEU A 30 17.12 2.82 0.53
C LEU A 30 16.94 1.60 -0.37
N VAL A 31 18.05 0.95 -0.73
CA VAL A 31 18.06 -0.27 -1.54
C VAL A 31 19.08 -1.29 -1.00
N ARG A 32 18.73 -2.58 -1.13
CA ARG A 32 19.53 -3.70 -0.59
C ARG A 32 20.39 -4.44 -1.62
N SER A 33 20.20 -4.17 -2.92
CA SER A 33 20.89 -4.88 -4.00
C SER A 33 21.42 -3.92 -5.05
N GLU A 34 22.52 -4.29 -5.72
CA GLU A 34 23.08 -3.52 -6.84
C GLU A 34 22.06 -3.32 -7.96
N SER A 35 21.30 -4.37 -8.29
CA SER A 35 20.22 -4.28 -9.30
C SER A 35 19.12 -3.28 -8.94
N SER A 36 18.81 -3.09 -7.66
CA SER A 36 17.86 -2.08 -7.21
C SER A 36 18.49 -0.69 -7.23
N ALA A 37 19.79 -0.61 -6.91
CA ALA A 37 20.56 0.62 -6.96
C ALA A 37 20.67 1.16 -8.40
N GLU A 38 20.91 0.29 -9.39
CA GLU A 38 20.94 0.66 -10.80
C GLU A 38 19.60 1.25 -11.26
N LYS A 39 18.49 0.55 -10.99
CA LYS A 39 17.14 1.04 -11.30
C LYS A 39 16.84 2.40 -10.66
N LEU A 40 17.25 2.57 -9.39
CA LEU A 40 17.04 3.82 -8.69
C LEU A 40 17.91 4.95 -9.27
N LYS A 41 19.16 4.65 -9.63
CA LYS A 41 20.09 5.59 -10.27
C LYS A 41 19.54 6.15 -11.59
N GLU A 42 18.90 5.30 -12.38
CA GLU A 42 18.29 5.68 -13.67
C GLU A 42 17.19 6.74 -13.51
N THR A 43 16.55 6.83 -12.34
CA THR A 43 15.56 7.87 -12.05
C THR A 43 16.20 9.23 -11.73
N GLY A 44 17.47 9.26 -11.34
CA GLY A 44 18.15 10.46 -10.82
C GLY A 44 18.09 10.61 -9.29
N ALA A 45 17.51 9.65 -8.56
CA ALA A 45 17.53 9.62 -7.10
C ALA A 45 18.91 9.24 -6.55
N ASP A 46 19.24 9.78 -5.37
CA ASP A 46 20.39 9.35 -4.58
C ASP A 46 20.13 7.98 -3.95
N ILE A 47 21.21 7.25 -3.71
CA ILE A 47 21.17 5.87 -3.24
C ILE A 47 21.78 5.79 -1.85
N LEU A 48 21.01 5.21 -0.92
CA LEU A 48 21.54 4.66 0.32
C LEU A 48 21.56 3.14 0.21
N MET A 49 22.75 2.56 0.04
CA MET A 49 22.91 1.10 0.13
C MET A 49 22.79 0.65 1.58
N GLY A 50 21.96 -0.36 1.84
CA GLY A 50 21.85 -0.99 3.14
C GLY A 50 20.62 -1.87 3.30
N ASP A 51 20.51 -2.47 4.47
CA ASP A 51 19.36 -3.29 4.85
C ASP A 51 18.35 -2.46 5.66
N ILE A 52 17.06 -2.67 5.44
CA ILE A 52 15.99 -2.03 6.23
C ILE A 52 15.95 -2.56 7.67
N HIS A 53 16.55 -3.70 7.95
CA HIS A 53 16.67 -4.25 9.29
C HIS A 53 17.91 -3.74 10.05
N ASP A 54 18.75 -2.92 9.42
CA ASP A 54 19.89 -2.26 10.08
C ASP A 54 19.46 -0.91 10.69
N PRO A 55 19.41 -0.79 12.03
CA PRO A 55 18.97 0.44 12.68
C PRO A 55 19.85 1.66 12.36
N ASP A 56 21.14 1.46 12.14
CA ASP A 56 22.07 2.56 11.87
C ASP A 56 21.84 3.14 10.46
N ILE A 57 21.53 2.28 9.49
CA ILE A 57 21.15 2.69 8.14
C ILE A 57 19.82 3.46 8.15
N ILE A 58 18.82 2.97 8.89
CA ILE A 58 17.53 3.65 9.05
C ILE A 58 17.74 5.04 9.66
N ARG A 59 18.48 5.13 10.77
CA ARG A 59 18.78 6.40 11.45
C ARG A 59 19.53 7.36 10.54
N LYS A 60 20.52 6.86 9.79
CA LYS A 60 21.29 7.66 8.83
C LYS A 60 20.39 8.24 7.73
N GLY A 61 19.53 7.42 7.13
CA GLY A 61 18.58 7.87 6.12
C GLY A 61 17.62 8.93 6.65
N ALA A 62 16.99 8.66 7.80
CA ALA A 62 16.01 9.55 8.41
C ALA A 62 16.59 10.91 8.83
N THR A 63 17.78 10.91 9.45
CA THR A 63 18.41 12.14 9.97
C THR A 63 18.98 13.03 8.87
N SER A 64 19.38 12.44 7.73
CA SER A 64 19.99 13.16 6.59
C SER A 64 18.99 13.77 5.59
N CYS A 65 17.68 13.59 5.83
CA CYS A 65 16.60 14.09 4.96
C CYS A 65 15.61 14.97 5.73
N ASP A 66 14.76 15.69 5.01
CA ASP A 66 13.72 16.59 5.55
C ASP A 66 12.42 15.85 5.86
N ALA A 67 12.18 14.71 5.21
CA ALA A 67 10.99 13.87 5.36
C ALA A 67 11.35 12.39 5.20
N VAL A 68 10.51 11.50 5.73
CA VAL A 68 10.60 10.05 5.56
C VAL A 68 9.30 9.51 4.99
N ILE A 69 9.39 8.69 3.94
CA ILE A 69 8.28 7.88 3.43
C ILE A 69 8.68 6.41 3.52
N HIS A 70 7.95 5.66 4.33
CA HIS A 70 8.19 4.24 4.59
C HIS A 70 7.18 3.38 3.82
N THR A 71 7.62 2.74 2.75
CA THR A 71 6.80 1.79 1.94
C THR A 71 7.36 0.38 1.89
N ALA A 72 8.56 0.15 2.45
CA ALA A 72 9.13 -1.19 2.53
C ALA A 72 8.28 -2.06 3.45
N PHE A 73 7.84 -3.21 2.95
CA PHE A 73 7.20 -4.25 3.76
C PHE A 73 7.54 -5.62 3.18
N ASN A 74 7.78 -6.61 4.04
CA ASN A 74 8.02 -7.98 3.60
C ASN A 74 6.69 -8.65 3.24
N HIS A 75 6.51 -8.96 1.94
CA HIS A 75 5.29 -9.58 1.42
C HIS A 75 5.38 -11.12 1.36
N ASP A 76 6.31 -11.73 2.09
CA ASP A 76 6.26 -13.17 2.37
C ASP A 76 5.11 -13.48 3.32
N PHE A 77 3.92 -13.75 2.75
CA PHE A 77 2.71 -14.05 3.50
C PHE A 77 2.82 -15.32 4.36
N SER A 78 3.80 -16.19 4.13
CA SER A 78 4.06 -17.35 5.01
C SER A 78 4.59 -16.94 6.39
N LYS A 79 5.15 -15.72 6.50
CA LYS A 79 5.68 -15.11 7.73
C LYS A 79 5.01 -13.76 8.01
N TYR A 80 3.73 -13.65 7.67
CA TYR A 80 3.02 -12.37 7.68
C TYR A 80 3.03 -11.68 9.06
N SER A 81 2.80 -12.43 10.14
CA SER A 81 2.80 -11.88 11.50
C SER A 81 4.19 -11.35 11.89
N ASP A 82 5.25 -12.11 11.59
CA ASP A 82 6.63 -11.69 11.88
C ASP A 82 6.98 -10.44 11.06
N SER A 83 6.58 -10.39 9.79
CA SER A 83 6.77 -9.22 8.91
C SER A 83 6.08 -7.97 9.45
N CYS A 84 4.91 -8.10 10.08
CA CYS A 84 4.21 -6.98 10.72
C CYS A 84 4.94 -6.47 11.97
N GLU A 85 5.52 -7.37 12.77
CA GLU A 85 6.31 -7.00 13.95
C GLU A 85 7.68 -6.42 13.58
N GLU A 86 8.29 -6.86 12.49
CA GLU A 86 9.48 -6.24 11.91
C GLU A 86 9.19 -4.81 11.44
N ASP A 87 8.08 -4.61 10.73
CA ASP A 87 7.62 -3.28 10.28
C ASP A 87 7.38 -2.34 11.46
N ARG A 88 6.75 -2.82 12.55
CA ARG A 88 6.60 -2.07 13.81
C ARG A 88 7.95 -1.56 14.32
N LYS A 89 8.95 -2.44 14.44
CA LYS A 89 10.29 -2.08 14.93
C LYS A 89 10.97 -1.04 14.04
N ILE A 90 10.80 -1.14 12.72
CA ILE A 90 11.33 -0.15 11.77
C ILE A 90 10.70 1.23 12.01
N ILE A 91 9.37 1.29 12.17
CA ILE A 91 8.64 2.52 12.47
C ILE A 91 9.07 3.11 13.83
N GLU A 92 9.34 2.28 14.83
CA GLU A 92 9.88 2.71 16.12
C GLU A 92 11.28 3.34 15.98
N ILE A 93 12.17 2.76 15.17
CA ILE A 93 13.50 3.33 14.89
C ILE A 93 13.37 4.69 14.19
N PHE A 94 12.45 4.82 13.22
CA PHE A 94 12.14 6.12 12.61
C PHE A 94 11.62 7.13 13.63
N SER A 95 10.67 6.72 14.47
CA SER A 95 10.12 7.56 15.52
C SER A 95 11.23 8.08 16.45
N ASP A 96 12.14 7.23 16.87
CA ASP A 96 13.23 7.63 17.76
C ASP A 96 14.24 8.53 17.06
N ALA A 97 14.53 8.30 15.77
CA ALA A 97 15.44 9.12 14.97
C ALA A 97 14.90 10.53 14.71
N LEU A 98 13.57 10.68 14.66
CA LEU A 98 12.89 11.93 14.34
C LEU A 98 12.34 12.66 15.58
N ALA A 99 12.48 12.08 16.77
CA ALA A 99 12.01 12.67 18.02
C ALA A 99 12.62 14.07 18.24
N GLY A 100 11.79 15.03 18.65
CA GLY A 100 12.18 16.43 18.83
C GLY A 100 12.33 17.23 17.53
N THR A 101 12.01 16.65 16.37
CA THR A 101 11.96 17.35 15.08
C THR A 101 10.51 17.47 14.58
N GLN A 102 10.28 18.35 13.60
CA GLN A 102 8.99 18.48 12.90
C GLN A 102 8.95 17.76 11.54
N LYS A 103 10.00 17.00 11.21
CA LYS A 103 10.12 16.30 9.92
C LYS A 103 8.98 15.27 9.77
N PRO A 104 8.22 15.27 8.66
CA PRO A 104 7.11 14.35 8.49
C PRO A 104 7.61 12.91 8.29
N LEU A 105 7.01 11.97 9.02
CA LEU A 105 7.16 10.52 8.85
C LEU A 105 5.87 9.96 8.27
N VAL A 106 5.87 9.52 7.01
CA VAL A 106 4.70 8.89 6.38
C VAL A 106 4.91 7.39 6.34
N ILE A 107 4.04 6.63 7.01
CA ILE A 107 4.08 5.17 7.02
C ILE A 107 2.95 4.58 6.20
N THR A 108 3.17 3.38 5.68
CA THR A 108 2.21 2.66 4.85
C THR A 108 1.50 1.57 5.64
N SER A 109 0.18 1.70 5.71
CA SER A 109 -0.76 0.70 6.22
C SER A 109 -1.65 0.21 5.06
N ALA A 110 -2.68 -0.59 5.36
CA ALA A 110 -3.62 -1.11 4.38
C ALA A 110 -5.06 -0.92 4.85
N VAL A 111 -5.97 -0.54 3.95
CA VAL A 111 -7.40 -0.45 4.24
C VAL A 111 -7.96 -1.80 4.71
N GLY A 112 -7.38 -2.89 4.19
CA GLY A 112 -7.78 -4.27 4.52
C GLY A 112 -7.59 -4.69 5.97
N ILE A 113 -7.08 -3.84 6.86
CA ILE A 113 -7.07 -4.08 8.31
C ILE A 113 -8.37 -3.66 9.02
N LEU A 114 -9.24 -2.92 8.31
CA LEU A 114 -10.49 -2.37 8.83
C LEU A 114 -11.66 -3.28 8.48
N ARG A 115 -12.66 -3.36 9.36
CA ARG A 115 -13.91 -4.10 9.12
C ARG A 115 -15.07 -3.22 9.58
N SER A 116 -16.06 -3.02 8.72
CA SER A 116 -17.26 -2.24 9.02
C SER A 116 -18.43 -2.73 8.18
N GLU A 117 -19.65 -2.65 8.72
CA GLU A 117 -20.90 -2.84 7.94
C GLU A 117 -21.25 -1.60 7.10
N LYS A 118 -20.62 -0.45 7.41
CA LYS A 118 -20.80 0.83 6.71
C LYS A 118 -19.56 1.13 5.88
N ALA A 119 -19.62 2.24 5.16
CA ALA A 119 -18.44 2.81 4.50
C ALA A 119 -17.32 3.01 5.53
N ILE A 120 -16.14 2.49 5.21
CA ILE A 120 -14.92 2.69 5.96
C ILE A 120 -14.39 4.11 5.66
N THR A 121 -13.98 4.83 6.71
CA THR A 121 -13.49 6.21 6.66
C THR A 121 -12.17 6.33 7.43
N GLU A 122 -11.47 7.46 7.27
CA GLU A 122 -10.21 7.72 7.95
C GLU A 122 -10.34 7.80 9.49
N ASP A 123 -11.56 7.91 10.02
CA ASP A 123 -11.83 7.91 11.47
C ASP A 123 -11.91 6.50 12.07
N ASP A 124 -12.09 5.49 11.23
CA ASP A 124 -12.22 4.11 11.69
C ASP A 124 -10.88 3.60 12.22
N LYS A 125 -10.98 2.82 13.29
CA LYS A 125 -9.83 2.23 13.98
C LYS A 125 -9.79 0.73 13.73
N PRO A 126 -8.60 0.17 13.44
CA PRO A 126 -8.47 -1.28 13.33
C PRO A 126 -8.65 -1.95 14.69
N ALA A 127 -8.92 -3.26 14.65
CA ALA A 127 -8.67 -4.10 15.81
C ALA A 127 -7.16 -4.12 16.13
N SER A 128 -6.79 -4.53 17.34
CA SER A 128 -5.40 -4.59 17.77
C SER A 128 -4.58 -5.61 16.97
N SER A 129 -3.25 -5.45 17.00
CA SER A 129 -2.32 -6.32 16.28
C SER A 129 -2.42 -7.79 16.70
N THR A 130 -2.92 -8.06 17.90
CA THR A 130 -3.21 -9.41 18.39
C THR A 130 -4.24 -10.15 17.55
N SER A 131 -5.16 -9.42 16.91
CA SER A 131 -6.21 -9.98 16.05
C SER A 131 -5.96 -9.72 14.57
N VAL A 132 -5.38 -8.56 14.24
CA VAL A 132 -5.04 -8.18 12.87
C VAL A 132 -3.56 -7.81 12.84
N PRO A 133 -2.64 -8.74 12.53
CA PRO A 133 -1.20 -8.52 12.69
C PRO A 133 -0.69 -7.20 12.08
N ARG A 134 -1.21 -6.80 10.91
CA ARG A 134 -0.81 -5.57 10.23
C ARG A 134 -1.20 -4.28 10.94
N ALA A 135 -2.10 -4.32 11.93
CA ALA A 135 -2.35 -3.18 12.81
C ALA A 135 -1.12 -2.79 13.65
N ALA A 136 -0.11 -3.67 13.76
CA ALA A 136 1.16 -3.38 14.43
C ALA A 136 1.85 -2.11 13.89
N SER A 137 1.78 -1.86 12.58
CA SER A 137 2.32 -0.66 11.94
C SER A 137 1.61 0.61 12.42
N GLU A 138 0.28 0.59 12.51
CA GLU A 138 -0.51 1.74 12.98
C GLU A 138 -0.33 1.97 14.48
N GLU A 139 -0.20 0.91 15.28
CA GLU A 139 0.09 1.03 16.71
C GLU A 139 1.44 1.72 16.95
N ALA A 140 2.49 1.37 16.19
CA ALA A 140 3.77 2.10 16.26
C ALA A 140 3.65 3.55 15.78
N ALA A 141 2.88 3.81 14.72
CA ALA A 141 2.63 5.17 14.24
C ALA A 141 1.90 6.04 15.28
N LEU A 142 0.91 5.48 15.96
CA LEU A 142 0.19 6.12 17.05
C LEU A 142 1.09 6.36 18.27
N ALA A 143 1.98 5.42 18.59
CA ALA A 143 2.99 5.62 19.62
C ALA A 143 3.98 6.73 19.25
N ALA A 144 4.37 6.85 17.98
CA ALA A 144 5.20 7.94 17.49
C ALA A 144 4.49 9.31 17.60
N LEU A 145 3.20 9.38 17.25
CA LEU A 145 2.38 10.58 17.46
C LEU A 145 2.30 10.97 18.94
N ALA A 146 2.13 10.01 19.84
CA ALA A 146 2.11 10.26 21.29
C ALA A 146 3.45 10.80 21.83
N LYS A 147 4.57 10.48 21.16
CA LYS A 147 5.90 11.06 21.43
C LYS A 147 6.11 12.45 20.79
N GLY A 148 5.13 12.97 20.06
CA GLY A 148 5.21 14.26 19.37
C GLY A 148 5.88 14.23 17.99
N VAL A 149 6.13 13.04 17.41
CA VAL A 149 6.65 12.93 16.04
C VAL A 149 5.55 13.26 15.04
N ASN A 150 5.86 14.03 14.00
CA ASN A 150 4.93 14.41 12.94
C ASN A 150 4.64 13.22 11.99
N THR A 151 3.87 12.25 12.47
CA THR A 151 3.65 10.98 11.78
C THR A 151 2.30 10.93 11.05
N TYR A 152 2.29 10.36 9.84
CA TYR A 152 1.13 10.16 9.00
C TYR A 152 0.97 8.69 8.64
N ILE A 153 -0.26 8.22 8.58
CA ILE A 153 -0.65 6.86 8.22
C ILE A 153 -1.38 6.92 6.88
N VAL A 154 -0.84 6.22 5.88
CA VAL A 154 -1.49 6.06 4.57
C VAL A 154 -1.97 4.63 4.44
N ARG A 155 -3.30 4.41 4.45
CA ARG A 155 -3.90 3.09 4.28
C ARG A 155 -4.14 2.82 2.80
N LEU A 156 -3.28 2.04 2.16
CA LEU A 156 -3.44 1.70 0.76
C LEU A 156 -4.62 0.73 0.55
N PRO A 157 -5.46 0.94 -0.47
CA PRO A 157 -6.43 -0.05 -0.92
C PRO A 157 -5.74 -1.05 -1.87
N ILE A 158 -6.48 -1.72 -2.76
CA ILE A 158 -5.86 -2.45 -3.86
C ILE A 158 -5.13 -1.45 -4.76
N VAL A 159 -3.81 -1.52 -4.77
CA VAL A 159 -3.00 -0.68 -5.66
C VAL A 159 -2.78 -1.41 -6.97
N HIS A 160 -3.14 -0.78 -8.08
CA HIS A 160 -3.00 -1.34 -9.42
C HIS A 160 -2.10 -0.45 -10.29
N GLY A 161 -1.67 -0.99 -11.43
CA GLY A 161 -0.80 -0.31 -12.38
C GLY A 161 0.12 -1.27 -13.12
N LYS A 162 0.84 -0.75 -14.11
CA LYS A 162 1.82 -1.54 -14.86
C LYS A 162 2.88 -2.18 -13.95
N ASN A 163 3.18 -3.46 -14.20
CA ASN A 163 4.10 -4.31 -13.41
C ASN A 163 3.62 -4.63 -11.98
N ASP A 164 2.31 -4.57 -11.75
CA ASP A 164 1.70 -5.10 -10.53
C ASP A 164 2.06 -6.58 -10.34
N HIS A 165 2.23 -6.95 -9.08
CA HIS A 165 2.54 -8.29 -8.59
C HIS A 165 1.82 -8.58 -7.26
N GLY A 166 0.81 -7.77 -6.94
CA GLY A 166 -0.02 -7.87 -5.75
C GLY A 166 -1.28 -8.69 -6.00
N PHE A 167 -2.42 -8.17 -5.55
CA PHE A 167 -3.66 -8.93 -5.40
C PHE A 167 -4.25 -9.38 -6.74
N ILE A 168 -4.27 -8.50 -7.75
CA ILE A 168 -4.86 -8.84 -9.05
C ILE A 168 -4.07 -9.96 -9.75
N PRO A 169 -2.72 -9.90 -9.87
CA PRO A 169 -1.95 -11.01 -10.44
C PRO A 169 -2.08 -12.31 -9.64
N ILE A 170 -2.16 -12.24 -8.30
CA ILE A 170 -2.39 -13.43 -7.46
C ILE A 170 -3.71 -14.13 -7.86
N VAL A 171 -4.81 -13.36 -7.99
CA VAL A 171 -6.10 -13.92 -8.42
C VAL A 171 -6.01 -14.50 -9.84
N ILE A 172 -5.35 -13.81 -10.77
CA ILE A 172 -5.15 -14.27 -12.14
C ILE A 172 -4.41 -15.61 -12.17
N GLU A 173 -3.32 -15.75 -11.42
CA GLU A 173 -2.53 -16.98 -11.39
C GLU A 173 -3.30 -18.13 -10.72
N MET A 174 -4.02 -17.87 -9.62
CA MET A 174 -4.90 -18.87 -9.01
C MET A 174 -5.99 -19.34 -9.99
N ASP A 175 -6.62 -18.42 -10.72
CA ASP A 175 -7.63 -18.76 -11.72
C ASP A 175 -7.05 -19.62 -12.88
N LYS A 176 -5.83 -19.28 -13.34
CA LYS A 176 -5.10 -20.08 -14.34
C LYS A 176 -4.80 -21.49 -13.83
N GLU A 177 -4.28 -21.60 -12.61
CA GLU A 177 -3.96 -22.90 -11.98
C GLU A 177 -5.19 -23.79 -11.81
N LYS A 178 -6.35 -23.20 -11.50
CA LYS A 178 -7.62 -23.92 -11.35
C LYS A 178 -8.38 -24.13 -12.65
N GLY A 179 -7.96 -23.48 -13.74
CA GLY A 179 -8.61 -23.58 -15.06
C GLY A 179 -10.00 -22.93 -15.10
N GLN A 180 -10.31 -22.03 -14.16
CA GLN A 180 -11.58 -21.30 -14.12
C GLN A 180 -11.38 -19.97 -13.36
N CYS A 181 -12.16 -18.96 -13.70
CA CYS A 181 -12.26 -17.73 -12.90
C CYS A 181 -13.43 -17.84 -11.93
N SER A 182 -13.26 -17.34 -10.71
CA SER A 182 -14.22 -17.57 -9.64
C SER A 182 -14.57 -16.32 -8.85
N TYR A 183 -15.79 -16.27 -8.30
CA TYR A 183 -16.20 -15.32 -7.26
C TYR A 183 -17.07 -16.02 -6.21
N ILE A 184 -17.17 -15.48 -5.00
CA ILE A 184 -17.86 -16.12 -3.87
C ILE A 184 -19.31 -15.63 -3.78
N GLY A 185 -20.27 -16.56 -3.72
CA GLY A 185 -21.70 -16.25 -3.68
C GLY A 185 -22.10 -15.31 -4.81
N GLU A 186 -22.80 -14.22 -4.51
CA GLU A 186 -23.18 -13.23 -5.52
C GLU A 186 -22.02 -12.32 -5.98
N GLY A 187 -20.85 -12.40 -5.33
CA GLY A 187 -19.65 -11.61 -5.64
C GLY A 187 -19.84 -10.10 -5.44
N LEU A 188 -20.71 -9.74 -4.49
CA LEU A 188 -21.05 -8.36 -4.14
C LEU A 188 -20.06 -7.73 -3.16
N ASN A 189 -19.11 -8.50 -2.61
CA ASN A 189 -18.03 -7.95 -1.82
C ASN A 189 -17.17 -7.02 -2.71
N ARG A 190 -16.71 -5.91 -2.15
CA ARG A 190 -16.08 -4.83 -2.91
C ARG A 190 -14.63 -4.63 -2.50
N TRP A 191 -13.80 -4.39 -3.49
CA TRP A 191 -12.42 -3.97 -3.30
C TRP A 191 -12.27 -2.50 -3.67
N PRO A 192 -11.84 -1.63 -2.74
CA PRO A 192 -11.45 -0.27 -3.08
C PRO A 192 -10.15 -0.33 -3.88
N ALA A 193 -9.92 0.64 -4.76
CA ALA A 193 -8.75 0.64 -5.63
C ALA A 193 -8.14 2.01 -5.86
N VAL A 194 -6.85 2.03 -6.20
CA VAL A 194 -6.11 3.21 -6.61
C VAL A 194 -4.98 2.85 -7.57
N HIS A 195 -4.75 3.68 -8.58
CA HIS A 195 -3.58 3.54 -9.42
C HIS A 195 -2.32 3.96 -8.64
N ARG A 196 -1.21 3.24 -8.81
CA ARG A 196 0.06 3.52 -8.11
C ARG A 196 0.56 4.96 -8.24
N GLU A 197 0.34 5.60 -9.39
CA GLU A 197 0.73 7.01 -9.61
C GLU A 197 -0.18 7.99 -8.87
N ASP A 198 -1.47 7.69 -8.77
CA ASP A 198 -2.39 8.50 -7.96
C ASP A 198 -2.07 8.36 -6.47
N ALA A 199 -1.75 7.15 -6.01
CA ALA A 199 -1.25 6.95 -4.65
C ALA A 199 0.04 7.73 -4.39
N ALA A 200 0.99 7.72 -5.32
CA ALA A 200 2.25 8.45 -5.22
C ALA A 200 2.05 9.97 -5.01
N SER A 201 1.16 10.58 -5.79
CA SER A 201 0.83 12.01 -5.64
C SER A 201 0.30 12.37 -4.24
N LEU A 202 -0.42 11.45 -3.58
CA LEU A 202 -0.90 11.64 -2.22
C LEU A 202 0.24 11.65 -1.19
N TYR A 203 1.23 10.76 -1.33
CA TYR A 203 2.42 10.78 -0.46
C TYR A 203 3.19 12.10 -0.59
N ARG A 204 3.37 12.60 -1.82
CA ARG A 204 3.98 13.92 -2.07
C ARG A 204 3.17 15.03 -1.38
N LEU A 205 1.85 15.07 -1.58
CA LEU A 205 0.99 16.09 -0.99
C LEU A 205 1.05 16.09 0.55
N ILE A 206 1.18 14.92 1.19
CA ILE A 206 1.33 14.83 2.65
C ILE A 206 2.63 15.49 3.11
N VAL A 207 3.78 15.19 2.48
CA VAL A 207 5.07 15.77 2.91
C VAL A 207 5.17 17.26 2.61
N GLU A 208 4.53 17.74 1.54
CA GLU A 208 4.45 19.17 1.20
C GLU A 208 3.57 19.96 2.16
N LYS A 209 2.34 19.46 2.41
CA LYS A 209 1.31 20.22 3.10
C LYS A 209 1.32 20.02 4.60
N GLN A 210 1.78 18.85 5.05
CA GLN A 210 1.82 18.45 6.47
C GLN A 210 0.52 18.77 7.22
N PRO A 211 -0.63 18.23 6.76
CA PRO A 211 -1.94 18.56 7.33
C PRO A 211 -2.08 18.13 8.79
N GLU A 212 -3.08 18.70 9.47
CA GLU A 212 -3.42 18.30 10.85
C GLU A 212 -3.95 16.86 10.91
N GLN A 213 -4.75 16.45 9.92
CA GLN A 213 -5.20 15.07 9.75
C GLN A 213 -4.02 14.14 9.56
N LYS A 214 -4.00 13.03 10.31
CA LYS A 214 -2.87 12.09 10.30
C LYS A 214 -3.13 10.79 9.57
N VAL A 215 -4.38 10.48 9.24
CA VAL A 215 -4.75 9.24 8.53
C VAL A 215 -5.35 9.57 7.18
N PHE A 216 -4.88 8.88 6.13
CA PHE A 216 -5.30 9.12 4.74
C PHE A 216 -5.59 7.81 4.00
N HIS A 217 -6.63 7.86 3.16
CA HIS A 217 -7.09 6.78 2.30
C HIS A 217 -6.91 7.21 0.82
N PRO A 218 -5.80 6.85 0.15
CA PRO A 218 -5.63 7.02 -1.29
C PRO A 218 -6.59 6.06 -2.03
N VAL A 219 -7.89 6.36 -2.07
CA VAL A 219 -8.91 5.54 -2.74
C VAL A 219 -9.48 6.30 -3.93
N ALA A 220 -9.17 5.84 -5.14
CA ALA A 220 -9.73 6.41 -6.36
C ALA A 220 -11.14 5.86 -6.63
N GLU A 221 -11.32 4.56 -6.42
CA GLU A 221 -12.57 3.81 -6.60
C GLU A 221 -12.98 3.18 -5.27
N GLU A 222 -14.11 3.61 -4.70
CA GLU A 222 -14.49 3.27 -3.31
C GLU A 222 -14.87 1.80 -3.10
N GLY A 223 -15.19 1.06 -4.17
CA GLY A 223 -15.51 -0.36 -4.07
C GLY A 223 -15.96 -0.97 -5.38
N ILE A 224 -15.08 -1.75 -6.01
CA ILE A 224 -15.36 -2.53 -7.21
C ILE A 224 -15.88 -3.91 -6.80
N PRO A 225 -17.08 -4.33 -7.24
CA PRO A 225 -17.59 -5.67 -6.94
C PRO A 225 -16.63 -6.76 -7.45
N PHE A 226 -16.30 -7.74 -6.60
CA PHE A 226 -15.37 -8.81 -6.93
C PHE A 226 -15.83 -9.61 -8.15
N LYS A 227 -17.15 -9.77 -8.34
CA LYS A 227 -17.71 -10.39 -9.56
C LYS A 227 -17.26 -9.70 -10.85
N GLU A 228 -17.18 -8.37 -10.87
CA GLU A 228 -16.74 -7.64 -12.06
C GLU A 228 -15.22 -7.75 -12.28
N ILE A 229 -14.44 -7.89 -11.20
CA ILE A 229 -13.01 -8.23 -11.27
C ILE A 229 -12.84 -9.61 -11.91
N ALA A 230 -13.47 -10.64 -11.33
CA ALA A 230 -13.41 -12.02 -11.82
C ALA A 230 -13.89 -12.17 -13.26
N LYS A 231 -14.95 -11.44 -13.64
CA LYS A 231 -15.46 -11.38 -15.03
C LYS A 231 -14.48 -10.69 -15.98
N THR A 232 -13.78 -9.66 -15.53
CA THR A 232 -12.74 -9.00 -16.34
C THR A 232 -11.57 -9.94 -16.57
N ILE A 233 -11.13 -10.67 -15.53
CA ILE A 233 -10.12 -11.72 -15.64
C ILE A 233 -10.58 -12.82 -16.60
N SER A 234 -11.78 -13.38 -16.39
CA SER A 234 -12.36 -14.43 -17.24
C SER A 234 -12.34 -14.08 -18.73
N LYS A 235 -12.68 -12.84 -19.08
CA LYS A 235 -12.60 -12.35 -20.46
C LYS A 235 -11.15 -12.24 -20.94
N GLY A 236 -10.25 -11.67 -20.12
CA GLY A 236 -8.85 -11.46 -20.45
C GLY A 236 -8.08 -12.75 -20.71
N ILE A 237 -8.27 -13.78 -19.88
CA ILE A 237 -7.56 -15.07 -19.99
C ILE A 237 -8.39 -16.20 -20.61
N SER A 238 -9.62 -15.91 -21.06
CA SER A 238 -10.52 -16.86 -21.74
C SER A 238 -10.84 -18.13 -20.94
N LEU A 239 -11.07 -18.00 -19.63
CA LEU A 239 -11.48 -19.09 -18.74
C LEU A 239 -12.94 -18.96 -18.29
N PRO A 240 -13.65 -20.06 -17.99
CA PRO A 240 -15.04 -20.00 -17.56
C PRO A 240 -15.18 -19.29 -16.21
N LEU A 241 -16.21 -18.45 -16.08
CA LEU A 241 -16.53 -17.75 -14.84
C LEU A 241 -17.52 -18.57 -14.00
N LYS A 242 -17.23 -18.80 -12.71
CA LYS A 242 -18.11 -19.52 -11.78
C LYS A 242 -18.35 -18.77 -10.48
N SER A 243 -19.57 -18.90 -9.97
CA SER A 243 -19.91 -18.58 -8.58
C SER A 243 -19.57 -19.78 -7.71
N LEU A 244 -18.91 -19.56 -6.59
CA LEU A 244 -18.51 -20.58 -5.62
C LEU A 244 -19.25 -20.40 -4.30
N ASN A 245 -19.60 -21.49 -3.63
CA ASN A 245 -19.92 -21.47 -2.21
C ASN A 245 -18.64 -21.34 -1.36
N HIS A 246 -18.77 -21.34 -0.03
CA HIS A 246 -17.64 -21.14 0.88
C HIS A 246 -16.56 -22.22 0.76
N ASP A 247 -16.95 -23.50 0.82
CA ASP A 247 -16.02 -24.63 0.75
C ASP A 247 -15.30 -24.69 -0.61
N GLU A 248 -16.03 -24.40 -1.69
CA GLU A 248 -15.45 -24.30 -3.04
C GLU A 248 -14.46 -23.13 -3.14
N ALA A 249 -14.77 -22.00 -2.51
CA ALA A 249 -13.88 -20.85 -2.48
C ALA A 249 -12.57 -21.14 -1.72
N GLU A 250 -12.64 -21.87 -0.60
CA GLU A 250 -11.44 -22.32 0.12
C GLU A 250 -10.55 -23.23 -0.74
N ALA A 251 -11.15 -24.14 -1.51
CA ALA A 251 -10.42 -25.00 -2.43
C ALA A 251 -9.83 -24.23 -3.63
N HIS A 252 -10.47 -23.14 -4.06
CA HIS A 252 -10.06 -22.32 -5.19
C HIS A 252 -8.95 -21.32 -4.80
N PHE A 253 -9.22 -20.46 -3.82
CA PHE A 253 -8.32 -19.37 -3.41
C PHE A 253 -7.32 -19.78 -2.33
N THR A 254 -7.51 -20.92 -1.66
CA THR A 254 -6.57 -21.47 -0.67
C THR A 254 -6.25 -20.45 0.45
N TRP A 255 -4.98 -20.11 0.65
CA TRP A 255 -4.52 -19.12 1.62
C TRP A 255 -5.06 -17.71 1.36
N PHE A 256 -5.52 -17.41 0.13
CA PHE A 256 -6.01 -16.10 -0.27
C PHE A 256 -7.53 -15.94 -0.09
N THR A 257 -8.24 -17.00 0.33
CA THR A 257 -9.72 -16.99 0.47
C THR A 257 -10.22 -15.84 1.34
N HIS A 258 -9.52 -15.54 2.43
CA HIS A 258 -9.86 -14.40 3.30
C HIS A 258 -9.85 -13.06 2.55
N PHE A 259 -8.86 -12.83 1.69
CA PHE A 259 -8.74 -11.60 0.91
C PHE A 259 -9.77 -11.54 -0.21
N ALA A 260 -9.97 -12.66 -0.94
CA ALA A 260 -10.98 -12.77 -1.99
C ALA A 260 -12.40 -12.51 -1.49
N GLY A 261 -12.73 -12.93 -0.26
CA GLY A 261 -14.03 -12.72 0.37
C GLY A 261 -14.20 -11.40 1.12
N MET A 262 -13.17 -10.55 1.18
CA MET A 262 -13.25 -9.28 1.92
C MET A 262 -14.18 -8.29 1.20
N ASP A 263 -15.05 -7.62 1.97
CA ASP A 263 -15.79 -6.43 1.55
C ASP A 263 -15.19 -5.20 2.25
N GLY A 264 -14.69 -4.26 1.47
CA GLY A 264 -13.92 -3.11 1.94
C GLY A 264 -14.38 -1.79 1.34
N TYR A 265 -15.69 -1.55 1.22
CA TYR A 265 -16.19 -0.27 0.74
C TYR A 265 -15.63 0.90 1.56
N THR A 266 -14.79 1.72 0.94
CA THR A 266 -13.93 2.68 1.64
C THR A 266 -13.97 4.03 0.96
N SER A 267 -14.26 5.06 1.74
CA SER A 267 -14.26 6.44 1.24
C SER A 267 -12.89 7.09 1.37
N SER A 268 -12.68 8.10 0.51
CA SER A 268 -11.55 9.04 0.54
C SER A 268 -12.01 10.50 0.61
N GLU A 269 -13.26 10.76 0.98
CA GLU A 269 -13.83 12.12 0.99
C GLU A 269 -12.98 13.09 1.82
N LYS A 270 -12.57 12.69 3.03
CA LYS A 270 -11.69 13.53 3.89
C LYS A 270 -10.33 13.73 3.26
N THR A 271 -9.71 12.65 2.77
CA THR A 271 -8.44 12.70 2.06
C THR A 271 -8.47 13.71 0.92
N ARG A 272 -9.50 13.66 0.07
CA ARG A 272 -9.68 14.57 -1.07
C ARG A 272 -9.91 16.00 -0.63
N SER A 273 -10.78 16.21 0.36
CA SER A 273 -11.09 17.54 0.89
C SER A 273 -9.87 18.23 1.50
N ILE A 274 -9.12 17.50 2.34
CA ILE A 274 -7.99 18.05 3.10
C ILE A 274 -6.76 18.28 2.23
N LEU A 275 -6.42 17.31 1.37
CA LEU A 275 -5.23 17.42 0.51
C LEU A 275 -5.52 18.10 -0.82
N GLY A 276 -6.79 18.33 -1.19
CA GLY A 276 -7.15 18.68 -2.56
C GLY A 276 -6.73 17.61 -3.57
N TRP A 277 -6.56 16.36 -3.11
CA TRP A 277 -6.10 15.24 -3.93
C TRP A 277 -7.18 14.85 -4.94
N LYS A 278 -6.77 14.74 -6.21
CA LYS A 278 -7.66 14.41 -7.33
C LYS A 278 -6.99 13.32 -8.17
N PRO A 279 -7.35 12.04 -8.00
CA PRO A 279 -6.84 10.97 -8.84
C PRO A 279 -7.15 11.26 -10.31
N GLN A 280 -6.16 11.06 -11.18
CA GLN A 280 -6.22 11.36 -12.61
C GLN A 280 -6.10 10.11 -13.49
N GLN A 281 -5.71 8.98 -12.91
CA GLN A 281 -5.39 7.78 -13.66
C GLN A 281 -6.64 6.97 -14.00
N ILE A 282 -6.47 6.03 -14.93
CA ILE A 282 -7.53 5.09 -15.32
C ILE A 282 -7.96 4.22 -14.14
N GLY A 283 -9.21 3.76 -14.14
CA GLY A 283 -9.72 2.84 -13.12
C GLY A 283 -9.17 1.42 -13.28
N MET A 284 -9.24 0.62 -12.21
CA MET A 284 -8.61 -0.69 -12.12
C MET A 284 -9.07 -1.67 -13.20
N LEU A 285 -10.38 -1.75 -13.49
CA LEU A 285 -10.88 -2.65 -14.53
C LEU A 285 -10.41 -2.26 -15.93
N GLU A 286 -10.29 -0.95 -16.21
CA GLU A 286 -9.73 -0.47 -17.48
C GLU A 286 -8.23 -0.80 -17.57
N ASP A 287 -7.50 -0.61 -16.46
CA ASP A 287 -6.08 -0.90 -16.37
C ASP A 287 -5.77 -2.39 -16.54
N MET A 288 -6.58 -3.26 -15.93
CA MET A 288 -6.52 -4.72 -16.12
C MET A 288 -6.54 -5.11 -17.60
N ASN A 289 -7.48 -4.55 -18.36
CA ASN A 289 -7.59 -4.83 -19.80
C ASN A 289 -6.39 -4.34 -20.61
N LYS A 290 -5.64 -3.34 -20.13
CA LYS A 290 -4.48 -2.79 -20.84
C LYS A 290 -3.17 -3.48 -20.47
N ASN A 291 -3.02 -3.93 -19.22
CA ASN A 291 -1.70 -4.21 -18.64
C ASN A 291 -1.55 -5.59 -17.96
N TYR A 292 -2.61 -6.39 -17.81
CA TYR A 292 -2.57 -7.59 -16.94
C TYR A 292 -2.73 -8.94 -17.66
N PHE A 293 -3.14 -8.95 -18.94
CA PHE A 293 -3.42 -10.16 -19.70
C PHE A 293 -2.48 -10.31 -20.90
#